data_AF-A0A8T7LSJ6-F1
#
_entry.id   AF-A0A8T7LSJ6-F1
#
_cell.length_a   1.000
_cell.length_b   1.000
_cell.length_c   1.000
_cell.angle_alpha   90.00
_cell.angle_beta   90.00
_cell.angle_gamma   90.00
#
_symmetry.space_group_name_H-M   'P 1'
#
loop_
_entity.id
_entity.type
_entity.pdbx_description
1 polymer ?
#
loop_
_entity_poly.entity_id
_entity_poly.type
_entity_poly.pdbx_seq_one_letter_code
_entity_poly.pdbx_strand_id
1 'polypeptide(L)'
;MSKKHPIKLPVLALVLSLVFPAVWVSAKGNFDYLAVKGPGITGEINITNPALTADFFAFADFTQGEVPIPADPGQGYEVVRVYVEMTNGKPSPTPFDQLHYYPYTGYVYYDGLANGSSEYDGKWYAANPSAEAPFRAALAERARLNWIPFGALVAMLAAFFIAYNRKPKKTTDN
;
A
#
# COMPACT_ATOMS: atom_id res chain seq x y z
N MET A 1 -26.57 21.58 70.86
CA MET A 1 -25.54 20.51 70.68
C MET A 1 -25.61 20.01 69.24
N SER A 2 -24.66 20.40 68.39
CA SER A 2 -24.65 20.09 66.95
C SER A 2 -23.50 19.11 66.65
N LYS A 3 -23.82 17.89 66.19
CA LYS A 3 -22.85 16.86 65.79
C LYS A 3 -22.58 17.01 64.29
N LYS A 4 -21.41 17.55 63.92
CA LYS A 4 -20.90 17.54 62.55
C LYS A 4 -20.30 16.16 62.25
N HIS A 5 -20.84 15.45 61.26
CA HIS A 5 -20.26 14.20 60.78
C HIS A 5 -19.15 14.49 59.75
N PRO A 6 -17.95 13.90 59.88
CA PRO A 6 -16.88 14.07 58.92
C PRO A 6 -17.21 13.31 57.63
N ILE A 7 -17.28 14.05 56.52
CA ILE A 7 -17.44 13.51 55.18
C ILE A 7 -16.23 12.60 54.91
N LYS A 8 -16.51 11.33 54.63
CA LYS A 8 -15.51 10.29 54.38
C LYS A 8 -14.70 10.67 53.13
N LEU A 9 -13.43 10.99 53.34
CA LEU A 9 -12.46 11.42 52.32
C LEU A 9 -12.07 10.39 51.22
N PRO A 10 -12.34 9.05 51.29
CA PRO A 10 -11.81 8.14 50.27
C PRO A 10 -12.65 8.07 48.98
N VAL A 11 -13.89 8.58 48.96
CA VAL A 11 -14.77 8.50 47.77
C VAL A 11 -14.41 9.54 46.72
N LEU A 12 -13.89 10.71 47.12
CA LEU A 12 -13.53 11.79 46.20
C LEU A 12 -12.28 11.46 45.36
N ALA A 13 -11.33 10.70 45.93
CA ALA A 13 -10.13 10.29 45.22
C ALA A 13 -10.41 9.26 44.10
N LEU A 14 -11.43 8.42 44.27
CA LEU A 14 -11.80 7.41 43.27
C LEU A 14 -12.41 8.06 42.01
N VAL A 15 -13.25 9.08 42.17
CA VAL A 15 -13.91 9.77 41.05
C VAL A 15 -12.90 10.60 40.23
N LEU A 16 -11.86 11.14 40.86
CA LEU A 16 -10.85 11.94 40.17
C LEU A 16 -9.96 11.11 39.23
N SER A 17 -9.80 9.81 39.50
CA SER A 17 -9.05 8.88 38.64
C SER A 17 -9.80 8.45 37.38
N LEU A 18 -11.10 8.73 37.24
CA LEU A 18 -11.86 8.44 36.03
C LEU A 18 -11.76 9.54 34.96
N VAL A 19 -11.14 10.68 35.28
CA VAL A 19 -11.01 11.83 34.38
C VAL A 19 -9.62 11.88 33.71
N PHE A 20 -8.84 10.79 33.79
CA PHE A 20 -7.64 10.71 32.94
C PHE A 20 -8.11 10.76 31.48
N PRO A 21 -7.69 11.78 30.71
CA PRO A 21 -8.01 11.83 29.30
C PRO A 21 -7.48 10.53 28.70
N ALA A 22 -8.36 9.77 28.05
CA ALA A 22 -7.95 8.68 27.21
C ALA A 22 -6.87 9.24 26.29
N VAL A 23 -5.63 8.84 26.51
CA VAL A 23 -4.54 9.17 25.62
C VAL A 23 -4.95 8.46 24.34
N TRP A 24 -5.39 9.23 23.35
CA TRP A 24 -5.73 8.70 22.05
C TRP A 24 -4.43 8.11 21.52
N VAL A 25 -4.27 6.78 21.67
CA VAL A 25 -3.27 6.02 20.94
C VAL A 25 -3.71 6.15 19.50
N SER A 26 -3.16 7.14 18.81
CA SER A 26 -3.27 7.21 17.37
C SER A 26 -2.49 6.00 16.87
N ALA A 27 -3.21 4.93 16.53
CA ALA A 27 -2.68 3.93 15.62
C ALA A 27 -2.00 4.73 14.49
N LYS A 28 -0.72 4.44 14.27
CA LYS A 28 0.08 5.06 13.21
C LYS A 28 -0.81 5.03 11.97
N GLY A 29 -1.17 6.20 11.44
CA GLY A 29 -2.33 6.35 10.54
C GLY A 29 -2.22 5.58 9.23
N ASN A 30 -2.93 6.04 8.20
CA ASN A 30 -2.82 5.46 6.86
C ASN A 30 -1.34 5.38 6.42
N PHE A 31 -0.97 4.28 5.76
CA PHE A 31 0.33 4.16 5.10
C PHE A 31 0.46 5.25 4.02
N ASP A 32 1.66 5.79 3.84
CA ASP A 32 1.87 6.83 2.83
C ASP A 32 1.84 6.24 1.42
N TYR A 33 2.44 5.06 1.25
CA TYR A 33 2.40 4.30 0.00
C TYR A 33 2.71 2.81 0.21
N LEU A 34 2.48 2.04 -0.84
CA LEU A 34 2.92 0.66 -0.98
C LEU A 34 4.08 0.61 -1.97
N ALA A 35 5.19 0.00 -1.58
CA ALA A 35 6.26 -0.37 -2.50
C ALA A 35 5.95 -1.78 -3.04
N VAL A 36 5.79 -1.91 -4.36
CA VAL A 36 5.30 -3.15 -4.98
C VAL A 36 6.28 -3.66 -6.03
N LYS A 37 6.60 -4.96 -5.96
CA LYS A 37 7.37 -5.72 -6.96
C LYS A 37 6.61 -6.97 -7.37
N GLY A 38 6.87 -7.46 -8.58
CA GLY A 38 6.27 -8.69 -9.03
C GLY A 38 6.15 -8.81 -10.55
N PRO A 39 5.35 -9.78 -11.03
CA PRO A 39 5.15 -10.04 -12.45
C PRO A 39 4.70 -8.79 -13.22
N GLY A 40 5.36 -8.54 -14.36
CA GLY A 40 5.04 -7.40 -15.22
C GLY A 40 5.52 -6.03 -14.70
N ILE A 41 6.23 -5.97 -13.56
CA ILE A 41 6.82 -4.75 -13.02
C ILE A 41 8.34 -4.78 -13.24
N THR A 42 8.88 -3.76 -13.91
CA THR A 42 10.33 -3.54 -13.98
C THR A 42 10.76 -2.72 -12.78
N GLY A 43 11.45 -3.34 -11.82
CA GLY A 43 11.89 -2.69 -10.58
C GLY A 43 10.79 -2.67 -9.52
N GLU A 44 10.54 -1.50 -8.96
CA GLU A 44 9.56 -1.26 -7.90
C GLU A 44 8.65 -0.08 -8.28
N ILE A 45 7.39 -0.15 -7.88
CA ILE A 45 6.42 0.93 -8.08
C ILE A 45 5.81 1.34 -6.75
N ASN A 46 5.49 2.63 -6.63
CA ASN A 46 4.80 3.16 -5.45
C ASN A 46 3.32 3.34 -5.75
N ILE A 47 2.46 2.78 -4.90
CA ILE A 47 0.99 2.88 -4.99
C ILE A 47 0.48 3.68 -3.79
N THR A 48 -0.27 4.75 -4.05
CA THR A 48 -0.82 5.66 -3.02
C THR A 48 -2.35 5.57 -2.91
N ASN A 49 -2.97 4.53 -3.48
CA ASN A 49 -4.42 4.38 -3.50
C ASN A 49 -4.97 4.21 -2.07
N PRO A 50 -5.85 5.11 -1.58
CA PRO A 50 -6.37 5.07 -0.21
C PRO A 50 -7.07 3.75 0.15
N ALA A 51 -7.70 3.08 -0.82
CA ALA A 51 -8.35 1.78 -0.59
C ALA A 51 -7.35 0.68 -0.18
N LEU A 52 -6.06 0.87 -0.50
CA LEU A 52 -5.00 -0.09 -0.19
C LEU A 52 -4.07 0.38 0.92
N THR A 53 -4.07 1.68 1.25
CA THR A 53 -3.17 2.27 2.24
C THR A 53 -3.85 2.70 3.53
N ALA A 54 -5.18 2.72 3.59
CA ALA A 54 -5.90 3.20 4.78
C ALA A 54 -5.91 2.21 5.95
N ASP A 55 -5.75 0.91 5.70
CA ASP A 55 -5.95 -0.12 6.72
C ASP A 55 -4.88 -1.21 6.67
N PHE A 56 -4.50 -1.69 7.86
CA PHE A 56 -3.71 -2.91 8.03
C PHE A 56 -4.40 -4.13 7.38
N PHE A 57 -5.73 -4.15 7.36
CA PHE A 57 -6.52 -5.26 6.82
C PHE A 57 -6.89 -5.11 5.33
N ALA A 58 -6.27 -4.15 4.63
CA ALA A 58 -6.60 -3.88 3.23
C ALA A 58 -6.41 -5.11 2.34
N PHE A 59 -5.34 -5.89 2.52
CA PHE A 59 -5.00 -7.02 1.65
C PHE A 59 -5.51 -8.39 2.12
N ALA A 60 -5.60 -8.61 3.43
CA ALA A 60 -5.91 -9.92 4.01
C ALA A 60 -7.14 -9.86 4.90
N ASP A 61 -7.99 -10.87 4.80
CA ASP A 61 -9.15 -11.06 5.67
C ASP A 61 -8.75 -11.93 6.87
N PHE A 62 -8.20 -11.28 7.90
CA PHE A 62 -7.78 -11.96 9.12
C PHE A 62 -8.96 -12.49 9.95
N THR A 63 -10.20 -12.10 9.64
CA THR A 63 -11.39 -12.59 10.36
C THR A 63 -11.66 -14.07 10.09
N GLN A 64 -11.14 -14.60 8.98
CA GLN A 64 -11.19 -16.04 8.66
C GLN A 64 -10.08 -16.86 9.32
N GLY A 65 -9.11 -16.20 9.94
CA GLY A 65 -7.93 -16.84 10.50
C GLY A 65 -6.94 -17.34 9.44
N GLU A 66 -5.96 -18.10 9.91
CA GLU A 66 -4.96 -18.75 9.06
C GLU A 66 -5.62 -19.80 8.15
N VAL A 67 -5.23 -19.80 6.87
CA VAL A 67 -5.64 -20.82 5.91
C VAL A 67 -4.49 -21.79 5.62
N PRO A 68 -4.76 -23.03 5.19
CA PRO A 68 -3.72 -23.95 4.77
C PRO A 68 -2.88 -23.38 3.62
N ILE A 69 -1.58 -23.71 3.61
CA ILE A 69 -0.66 -23.33 2.54
C ILE A 69 -1.23 -23.80 1.18
N PRO A 70 -1.43 -22.91 0.20
CA PRO A 70 -1.91 -23.30 -1.13
C PRO A 70 -0.89 -24.18 -1.85
N ALA A 71 -1.35 -25.25 -2.51
CA ALA A 71 -0.48 -26.13 -3.30
C ALA A 71 0.16 -25.39 -4.49
N ASP A 72 -0.57 -24.43 -5.07
CA ASP A 72 -0.08 -23.50 -6.08
C ASP A 72 -0.75 -22.12 -5.85
N PRO A 73 -0.08 -21.18 -5.18
CA PRO A 73 -0.60 -19.83 -5.00
C PRO A 73 -0.52 -19.01 -6.30
N GLY A 74 0.19 -19.48 -7.32
CA GLY A 74 0.41 -18.77 -8.57
C GLY A 74 1.36 -17.59 -8.43
N GLN A 75 1.13 -16.57 -9.26
CA GLN A 75 1.96 -15.37 -9.35
C GLN A 75 1.59 -14.35 -8.26
N GLY A 76 2.53 -14.11 -7.35
CA GLY A 76 2.39 -13.14 -6.26
C GLY A 76 3.13 -11.83 -6.51
N TYR A 77 2.68 -10.78 -5.83
CA TYR A 77 3.32 -9.48 -5.76
C TYR A 77 3.86 -9.26 -4.35
N GLU A 78 5.13 -8.92 -4.23
CA GLU A 78 5.70 -8.43 -2.99
C GLU A 78 5.15 -7.02 -2.74
N VAL A 79 4.56 -6.82 -1.56
CA VAL A 79 3.98 -5.55 -1.12
C VAL A 79 4.62 -5.19 0.21
N VAL A 80 5.27 -4.03 0.24
CA VAL A 80 5.81 -3.43 1.47
C VAL A 80 5.01 -2.18 1.78
N ARG A 81 4.48 -2.09 3.00
CA ARG A 81 3.75 -0.89 3.45
C ARG A 81 4.72 0.09 4.06
N VAL A 82 4.68 1.34 3.63
CA VAL A 82 5.72 2.32 3.97
C VAL A 82 5.11 3.57 4.58
N TYR A 83 5.71 4.02 5.68
CA TYR A 83 5.53 5.37 6.21
C TYR A 83 6.65 6.28 5.73
N VAL A 84 6.36 7.57 5.53
CA VAL A 84 7.35 8.60 5.28
C VAL A 84 7.52 9.42 6.55
N GLU A 85 8.64 9.22 7.22
CA GLU A 85 8.95 9.88 8.48
C GLU A 85 9.99 10.99 8.27
N MET A 86 9.92 12.06 9.05
CA MET A 86 10.93 13.12 8.99
C MET A 86 12.12 12.77 9.88
N THR A 87 13.22 12.32 9.29
CA THR A 87 14.49 12.05 9.99
C THR A 87 15.49 13.15 9.66
N ASN A 88 15.98 13.89 10.67
CA ASN A 88 16.90 15.01 10.50
C ASN A 88 16.38 16.07 9.51
N GLY A 89 15.08 16.35 9.53
CA GLY A 89 14.43 17.34 8.65
C GLY A 89 14.26 16.89 7.20
N LYS A 90 14.53 15.62 6.87
CA LYS A 90 14.32 15.05 5.53
C LYS A 90 13.30 13.91 5.58
N PRO A 91 12.43 13.78 4.56
CA PRO A 91 11.55 12.62 4.45
C PRO A 91 12.38 11.35 4.23
N SER A 92 12.11 10.33 5.02
CA SER A 92 12.77 9.03 4.99
C SER A 92 11.70 7.93 4.95
N PRO A 93 11.76 7.00 3.99
CA PRO A 93 10.85 5.86 3.96
C PRO A 93 11.21 4.88 5.09
N THR A 94 10.22 4.53 5.90
CA THR A 94 10.31 3.55 6.98
C THR A 94 9.33 2.42 6.66
N PRO A 95 9.82 1.22 6.27
CA PRO A 95 8.93 0.08 6.06
C PRO A 95 8.25 -0.31 7.37
N PHE A 96 6.96 -0.60 7.28
CA PHE A 96 6.17 -1.08 8.41
C PHE A 96 6.16 -2.61 8.43
N ASP A 97 5.80 -3.23 7.31
CA ASP A 97 5.75 -4.68 7.14
C ASP A 97 5.77 -5.10 5.67
N GLN A 98 5.77 -6.41 5.46
CA GLN A 98 5.86 -7.05 4.16
C GLN A 98 4.84 -8.20 4.03
N LEU A 99 4.28 -8.35 2.82
CA LEU A 99 3.42 -9.47 2.44
C LEU A 99 3.59 -9.82 0.96
N HIS A 100 3.21 -11.04 0.60
CA HIS A 100 2.99 -11.45 -0.78
C HIS A 100 1.49 -11.55 -1.07
N TYR A 101 1.02 -10.77 -2.04
CA TYR A 101 -0.37 -10.74 -2.48
C TYR A 101 -0.55 -11.51 -3.79
N TYR A 102 -1.47 -12.47 -3.81
CA TYR A 102 -1.79 -13.32 -4.95
C TYR A 102 -3.21 -13.00 -5.46
N PRO A 103 -3.38 -11.94 -6.28
CA PRO A 103 -4.71 -11.43 -6.65
C PRO A 103 -5.55 -12.42 -7.47
N TYR A 104 -4.93 -13.36 -8.18
CA TYR A 104 -5.64 -14.29 -9.06
C TYR A 104 -6.15 -15.54 -8.36
N THR A 105 -5.51 -15.93 -7.26
CA THR A 105 -5.88 -17.10 -6.45
C THR A 105 -6.55 -16.72 -5.14
N GLY A 106 -6.49 -15.43 -4.76
CA GLY A 106 -7.18 -14.91 -3.58
C GLY A 106 -6.45 -15.23 -2.28
N TYR A 107 -5.12 -15.28 -2.31
CA TYR A 107 -4.30 -15.54 -1.13
C TYR A 107 -3.40 -14.37 -0.76
N VAL A 108 -3.05 -14.30 0.51
CA VAL A 108 -1.97 -13.47 1.05
C VAL A 108 -1.07 -14.34 1.91
N TYR A 109 0.23 -14.24 1.70
CA TYR A 109 1.22 -14.70 2.67
C TYR A 109 1.77 -13.49 3.40
N TYR A 110 1.64 -13.46 4.72
CA TYR A 110 2.12 -12.36 5.53
C TYR A 110 3.55 -12.65 6.01
N ASP A 111 4.53 -11.93 5.47
CA ASP A 111 5.94 -12.15 5.81
C ASP A 111 6.25 -11.67 7.23
N GLY A 112 5.70 -10.53 7.62
CA GLY A 112 5.80 -10.00 8.98
C GLY A 112 6.17 -8.52 9.05
N LEU A 113 6.27 -8.03 10.28
CA LEU A 113 6.67 -6.65 10.58
C LEU A 113 8.15 -6.41 10.24
N ALA A 114 8.46 -5.24 9.68
CA ALA A 114 9.83 -4.85 9.38
C ALA A 114 10.70 -4.69 10.65
N ASN A 115 10.07 -4.28 11.76
CA ASN A 115 10.69 -4.17 13.07
C ASN A 115 9.78 -4.79 14.13
N GLY A 116 10.10 -6.00 14.59
CA GLY A 116 9.36 -6.72 15.61
C GLY A 116 8.80 -8.04 15.09
N SER A 117 7.73 -8.51 15.71
CA SER A 117 7.00 -9.70 15.31
C SER A 117 5.51 -9.53 15.61
N SER A 118 4.65 -10.13 14.81
CA SER A 118 3.22 -10.28 15.11
C SER A 118 2.79 -11.75 15.20
N GLU A 119 1.61 -11.98 15.73
CA GLU A 119 0.93 -13.28 15.71
C GLU A 119 0.59 -13.78 14.30
N TYR A 120 0.67 -12.91 13.29
CA TYR A 120 0.35 -13.21 11.89
C TYR A 120 1.56 -13.63 11.05
N ASP A 121 2.78 -13.44 11.56
CA ASP A 121 4.01 -13.63 10.79
C ASP A 121 4.14 -15.07 10.27
N GLY A 122 4.54 -15.21 9.00
CA GLY A 122 4.82 -16.49 8.36
C GLY A 122 3.58 -17.35 8.07
N LYS A 123 2.40 -16.74 7.96
CA LYS A 123 1.12 -17.44 7.78
C LYS A 123 0.41 -17.04 6.50
N TRP A 124 -0.47 -17.93 6.06
CA TRP A 124 -1.34 -17.72 4.91
C TRP A 124 -2.72 -17.27 5.34
N TYR A 125 -3.30 -16.36 4.55
CA TYR A 125 -4.62 -15.80 4.77
C TYR A 125 -5.41 -15.75 3.46
N ALA A 126 -6.73 -15.75 3.58
CA ALA A 126 -7.59 -15.36 2.47
C ALA A 126 -7.36 -13.88 2.15
N ALA A 127 -7.24 -13.55 0.86
CA ALA A 127 -7.17 -12.16 0.44
C ALA A 127 -8.51 -11.47 0.68
N ASN A 128 -8.45 -10.19 1.06
CA ASN A 128 -9.62 -9.33 1.10
C ASN A 128 -10.07 -9.02 -0.34
N PRO A 129 -11.29 -9.42 -0.75
CA PRO A 129 -11.78 -9.20 -2.11
C PRO A 129 -11.82 -7.72 -2.52
N SER A 130 -11.95 -6.81 -1.54
CA SER A 130 -11.99 -5.37 -1.81
C SER A 130 -10.66 -4.79 -2.32
N ALA A 131 -9.54 -5.49 -2.12
CA ALA A 131 -8.23 -5.06 -2.62
C ALA A 131 -8.02 -5.35 -4.12
N GLU A 132 -8.72 -6.32 -4.70
CA GLU A 132 -8.40 -6.83 -6.04
C GLU A 132 -8.56 -5.74 -7.10
N ALA A 133 -9.73 -5.11 -7.17
CA ALA A 133 -10.01 -4.11 -8.18
C ALA A 133 -9.11 -2.85 -8.07
N PRO A 134 -8.93 -2.24 -6.88
CA PRO A 134 -8.00 -1.12 -6.70
C PRO A 134 -6.54 -1.48 -7.03
N PHE A 135 -6.08 -2.67 -6.65
CA PHE A 135 -4.72 -3.11 -6.91
C PHE A 135 -4.48 -3.29 -8.41
N ARG A 136 -5.38 -4.00 -9.11
CA ARG A 136 -5.30 -4.18 -10.56
C ARG A 136 -5.40 -2.86 -11.33
N ALA A 137 -6.21 -1.92 -10.86
CA ALA A 137 -6.29 -0.59 -11.44
C ALA A 137 -4.94 0.16 -11.34
N ALA A 138 -4.28 0.10 -10.17
CA ALA A 138 -2.97 0.73 -9.98
C ALA A 138 -1.89 0.11 -10.88
N LEU A 139 -1.87 -1.22 -11.04
CA LEU A 139 -0.96 -1.89 -11.97
C LEU A 139 -1.19 -1.46 -13.43
N ALA A 140 -2.46 -1.38 -13.85
CA ALA A 140 -2.82 -0.99 -15.21
C ALA A 140 -2.47 0.47 -15.52
N GLU A 141 -2.67 1.38 -14.57
CA GLU A 141 -2.28 2.78 -14.71
C GLU A 141 -0.77 2.92 -14.92
N ARG A 142 0.02 2.23 -14.10
CA ARG A 142 1.49 2.26 -14.22
C ARG A 142 1.99 1.66 -15.53
N ALA A 143 1.38 0.57 -16.00
CA ALA A 143 1.70 0.01 -17.31
C ALA A 143 1.44 1.05 -18.41
N ARG A 144 0.28 1.72 -18.43
CA ARG A 144 -0.04 2.74 -19.44
C ARG A 144 0.99 3.86 -19.49
N LEU A 145 1.44 4.35 -18.32
CA LEU A 145 2.44 5.42 -18.22
C LEU A 145 3.80 5.03 -18.84
N ASN A 146 4.16 3.75 -18.83
CA ASN A 146 5.39 3.27 -19.46
C ASN A 146 5.26 3.11 -20.98
N TRP A 147 4.10 2.66 -21.47
CA TRP A 147 3.91 2.34 -22.90
C TRP A 147 3.57 3.57 -23.76
N ILE A 148 2.89 4.58 -23.22
CA ILE A 148 2.47 5.76 -23.99
C ILE A 148 3.67 6.54 -24.56
N PRO A 149 4.72 6.89 -23.78
CA PRO A 149 5.87 7.61 -24.31
C PRO A 149 6.63 6.79 -25.36
N PHE A 150 6.73 5.47 -25.16
CA PHE A 150 7.36 4.57 -26.12
C PHE A 150 6.58 4.53 -27.45
N GLY A 151 5.25 4.38 -27.40
CA GLY A 151 4.40 4.43 -28.59
C GLY A 151 4.50 5.76 -29.33
N ALA A 152 4.53 6.88 -28.59
CA ALA A 152 4.73 8.21 -29.16
C ALA A 152 6.09 8.34 -29.86
N LEU A 153 7.16 7.82 -29.24
CA LEU A 153 8.50 7.81 -29.83
C LEU A 153 8.54 7.01 -31.14
N VAL A 154 7.98 5.80 -31.16
CA VAL A 154 7.91 4.96 -32.37
C VAL A 154 7.13 5.68 -33.48
N ALA A 155 6.00 6.32 -33.16
CA ALA A 155 5.22 7.08 -34.14
C ALA A 155 6.01 8.27 -34.72
N MET A 156 6.74 9.02 -33.88
CA MET A 156 7.60 10.13 -34.33
C MET A 156 8.73 9.65 -35.25
N LEU A 157 9.39 8.54 -34.89
CA LEU A 157 10.45 7.96 -35.72
C LEU A 157 9.93 7.49 -37.08
N ALA A 158 8.75 6.85 -37.10
CA ALA A 158 8.09 6.45 -38.35
C ALA A 158 7.75 7.65 -39.23
N ALA A 159 7.17 8.71 -38.65
CA ALA A 159 6.86 9.94 -39.37
C ALA A 159 8.12 10.59 -39.95
N PHE A 160 9.20 10.66 -39.17
CA PHE A 160 10.49 11.18 -39.62
C PHE A 160 11.06 10.36 -40.78
N PHE A 161 11.05 9.03 -40.68
CA PHE A 161 11.53 8.14 -41.74
C PHE A 161 10.73 8.31 -43.04
N ILE A 162 9.40 8.46 -42.96
CA ILE A 162 8.54 8.72 -44.12
C ILE A 162 8.89 10.08 -44.74
N ALA A 163 9.05 11.13 -43.92
CA ALA A 163 9.42 12.46 -44.40
C ALA A 163 10.81 12.48 -45.06
N TYR A 164 11.80 11.80 -44.46
CA TYR A 164 13.17 11.70 -44.96
C TYR A 164 13.25 10.99 -46.32
N ASN A 165 12.50 9.90 -46.51
CA ASN A 165 12.53 9.13 -47.75
C ASN A 165 11.69 9.73 -48.88
N ARG A 166 10.84 10.72 -48.60
CA ARG A 166 10.14 11.48 -49.64
C ARG A 166 11.14 12.41 -50.34
N LYS A 167 11.76 11.93 -51.42
CA LYS A 167 12.55 12.78 -52.33
C LYS A 167 11.68 13.96 -52.81
N PRO A 168 12.22 15.18 -52.89
CA PRO A 168 11.48 16.30 -53.47
C PRO A 168 11.12 15.94 -54.92
N LYS A 169 9.83 16.05 -55.26
CA LYS A 169 9.40 15.95 -56.67
C LYS A 169 10.15 17.04 -57.42
N LYS A 170 10.95 16.66 -58.42
CA LYS A 170 11.52 17.64 -59.36
C LYS A 170 10.35 18.37 -60.00
N THR A 171 10.19 19.64 -59.67
CA THR A 171 9.29 20.54 -60.37
C THR A 171 9.87 20.70 -61.77
N THR A 172 9.22 20.10 -62.76
CA THR A 172 9.57 20.32 -64.16
C THR A 172 8.98 21.67 -64.54
N ASP A 173 9.82 22.71 -64.57
CA ASP A 173 9.43 24.00 -65.13
C ASP A 173 9.25 23.84 -66.65
N ASN A 174 8.08 24.23 -67.16
CA ASN A 174 7.76 24.37 -68.58
C ASN A 174 7.78 25.85 -68.95
#